data_AF-A0A3P8EMY6-F1
#
_entry.id   AF-A0A3P8EMY6-F1
#
_cell.length_a   1.000
_cell.length_b   1.000
_cell.length_c   1.000
_cell.angle_alpha   90.00
_cell.angle_beta   90.00
_cell.angle_gamma   90.00
#
_symmetry.space_group_name_H-M   'P 1'
#
loop_
_entity.id
_entity.type
_entity.pdbx_description
1 polymer ?
#
loop_
_entity_poly.entity_id
_entity_poly.type
_entity_poly.pdbx_seq_one_letter_code
_entity_poly.pdbx_strand_id
1 'polypeptide(L)' 'MHDVYHLLEKGYRMERPHGCPEAVYSIMLRCWSWDPNLRPSFSEIHAELEQMYTTMNIEAGKLESLPNQSNMIALLS' A
#
# COMPACT_ATOMS: atom_id res chain seq x y z
N MET A 1 8.50 29.14 -14.22
CA MET A 1 8.25 28.73 -12.82
C MET A 1 6.76 28.68 -12.47
N HIS A 2 5.84 28.89 -13.43
CA HIS A 2 4.39 28.70 -13.23
C HIS A 2 3.88 27.34 -13.71
N ASP A 3 4.76 26.53 -14.30
CA ASP A 3 4.36 25.37 -15.09
C ASP A 3 3.78 24.27 -14.22
N VAL A 4 4.36 24.04 -13.04
CA VAL A 4 3.89 23.01 -12.10
C VAL A 4 2.52 23.36 -11.50
N TYR A 5 2.30 24.62 -11.13
CA TYR A 5 1.01 25.03 -10.54
C TYR A 5 -0.15 24.80 -11.50
N HIS A 6 -0.02 25.25 -12.75
CA HIS A 6 -1.08 25.09 -13.76
C HIS A 6 -1.36 23.61 -14.07
N LEU A 7 -0.34 22.75 -14.00
CA LEU A 7 -0.52 21.31 -14.14
C LEU A 7 -1.33 20.76 -12.95
N LEU A 8 -0.97 21.13 -11.72
CA LEU A 8 -1.68 20.67 -10.52
C LEU A 8 -3.14 21.15 -10.47
N GLU A 9 -3.40 22.39 -10.90
CA GLU A 9 -4.74 22.98 -11.02
C GLU A 9 -5.60 22.24 -12.04
N LYS A 10 -5.02 21.79 -13.16
CA LYS A 10 -5.68 20.94 -14.17
C LYS A 10 -5.85 19.48 -13.73
N GLY A 11 -5.46 19.15 -12.50
CA GLY A 11 -5.61 17.81 -11.94
C GLY A 11 -4.46 16.84 -12.25
N TYR A 12 -3.38 17.29 -12.89
CA TYR A 12 -2.20 16.45 -13.09
C TYR A 12 -1.62 16.05 -11.72
N ARG A 13 -1.31 14.76 -11.56
CA ARG A 13 -0.51 14.22 -10.47
C ARG A 13 0.54 13.29 -11.06
N MET A 14 1.65 13.13 -10.35
CA MET A 14 2.72 12.23 -10.79
C MET A 14 2.19 10.80 -10.88
N GLU A 15 2.63 10.06 -11.89
CA GLU A 15 2.29 8.65 -12.04
C GLU A 15 2.84 7.81 -10.89
N ARG A 16 2.25 6.62 -10.69
CA ARG A 16 2.68 5.67 -9.67
C ARG A 16 4.13 5.23 -9.94
N PRO A 17 5.04 5.39 -8.97
CA PRO A 17 6.41 4.89 -9.12
C PRO A 17 6.46 3.37 -9.32
N HIS A 18 7.47 2.90 -10.05
CA HIS A 18 7.70 1.46 -10.24
C HIS A 18 7.93 0.76 -8.88
N GLY A 19 7.26 -0.36 -8.65
CA GLY A 19 7.34 -1.12 -7.40
C GLY A 19 6.52 -0.53 -6.24
N CYS A 20 5.84 0.61 -6.43
CA CYS A 20 4.95 1.16 -5.41
C CYS A 20 3.62 0.36 -5.37
N PRO A 21 3.20 -0.16 -4.20
CA PRO A 21 1.90 -0.80 -4.05
C PRO A 21 0.74 0.14 -4.39
N GLU A 22 -0.28 -0.37 -5.06
CA GLU A 22 -1.44 0.44 -5.49
C GLU A 22 -2.14 1.12 -4.30
N ALA A 23 -2.25 0.43 -3.16
CA ALA A 23 -2.87 0.96 -1.96
C ALA A 23 -2.09 2.15 -1.37
N VAL A 24 -0.75 2.12 -1.41
CA VAL A 24 0.09 3.25 -0.98
C VAL A 24 -0.09 4.43 -1.94
N TYR A 25 -0.10 4.19 -3.24
CA TYR A 25 -0.32 5.24 -4.23
C TYR A 25 -1.71 5.90 -4.10
N SER A 26 -2.74 5.12 -3.74
CA SER A 26 -4.07 5.65 -3.42
C SER A 26 -4.05 6.64 -2.24
N ILE A 27 -3.27 6.36 -1.19
CA ILE A 27 -3.04 7.32 -0.09
C ILE A 27 -2.37 8.59 -0.63
N MET A 28 -1.33 8.46 -1.46
CA MET A 28 -0.62 9.61 -2.04
C MET A 28 -1.56 10.52 -2.84
N LEU A 29 -2.43 9.96 -3.68
CA LEU A 29 -3.40 10.73 -4.46
C LEU A 29 -4.38 11.51 -3.58
N ARG A 30 -4.86 10.91 -2.47
CA ARG A 30 -5.71 11.63 -1.50
C ARG A 30 -4.97 12.74 -0.77
N CYS A 31 -3.71 12.50 -0.37
CA CYS A 31 -2.84 13.54 0.20
C CYS A 31 -2.64 14.71 -0.77
N TRP A 32 -2.63 14.45 -2.08
CA TRP A 32 -2.52 15.47 -3.12
C TRP A 32 -3.86 16.01 -3.62
N SER A 33 -4.95 15.83 -2.87
CA SER A 33 -6.23 16.45 -3.23
C SER A 33 -6.09 17.96 -3.41
N TRP A 34 -6.73 18.49 -4.45
CA TRP A 34 -6.82 19.92 -4.68
C TRP A 34 -7.51 20.61 -3.50
N ASP A 35 -8.67 20.10 -3.09
CA ASP A 35 -9.37 20.57 -1.89
C ASP A 35 -8.64 20.07 -0.63
N PRO A 36 -8.13 20.99 0.23
CA PRO A 36 -7.46 20.63 1.47
C PRO A 36 -8.36 19.85 2.44
N ASN A 37 -9.68 20.07 2.41
CA ASN A 37 -10.62 19.40 3.33
C ASN A 37 -10.82 17.92 2.98
N LEU A 38 -10.47 17.51 1.76
CA LEU A 38 -10.51 16.11 1.33
C LEU A 38 -9.19 15.38 1.61
N ARG A 39 -8.16 16.08 2.09
CA ARG A 39 -6.89 15.44 2.44
C ARG A 39 -7.05 14.71 3.77
N PRO A 40 -6.59 13.46 3.88
CA PRO A 40 -6.65 12.72 5.12
C PRO A 40 -5.75 13.37 6.17
N SER A 41 -6.13 13.24 7.43
CA SER A 41 -5.30 13.59 8.57
C SER A 41 -4.10 12.66 8.68
N PHE A 42 -3.05 13.11 9.37
CA PHE A 42 -1.89 12.26 9.66
C PHE A 42 -2.27 10.99 10.44
N SER A 43 -3.24 11.07 11.36
CA SER A 43 -3.73 9.91 12.10
C SER A 43 -4.37 8.86 11.19
N GLU A 44 -5.16 9.28 10.20
CA GLU A 44 -5.78 8.37 9.23
C GLU A 44 -4.72 7.73 8.34
N ILE A 45 -3.78 8.53 7.81
CA ILE A 45 -2.67 8.04 7.00
C ILE A 45 -1.85 6.98 7.77
N HIS A 46 -1.51 7.26 9.04
CA HIS A 46 -0.74 6.34 9.88
C HIS A 46 -1.48 5.02 10.08
N ALA A 47 -2.76 5.07 10.47
CA ALA A 47 -3.56 3.87 10.70
C ALA A 47 -3.69 3.00 9.43
N GLU A 48 -3.90 3.62 8.26
CA GLU A 48 -3.98 2.91 6.99
C GLU A 48 -2.63 2.25 6.61
N LEU A 49 -1.52 2.96 6.78
CA LEU A 49 -0.17 2.42 6.51
C LEU A 49 0.18 1.26 7.44
N GLU A 50 -0.14 1.39 8.73
CA GLU A 50 0.07 0.34 9.73
C GLU A 50 -0.74 -0.91 9.39
N GLN A 51 -2.02 -0.74 9.06
CA GLN A 51 -2.88 -1.85 8.65
C GLN A 51 -2.30 -2.59 7.43
N MET A 52 -1.87 -1.86 6.40
CA MET A 52 -1.26 -2.48 5.22
C MET A 52 0.01 -3.26 5.56
N TYR A 53 0.88 -2.70 6.41
CA TYR A 53 2.10 -3.38 6.85
C TYR A 53 1.78 -4.69 7.57
N THR A 54 0.80 -4.67 8.48
CA THR A 54 0.33 -5.86 9.19
C THR A 54 -0.24 -6.90 8.22
N THR A 55 -1.09 -6.51 7.28
CA THR A 55 -1.67 -7.45 6.30
C THR A 55 -0.60 -8.10 5.42
N MET A 56 0.34 -7.32 4.88
CA MET A 56 1.41 -7.83 4.02
C MET A 56 2.34 -8.81 4.77
N ASN A 57 2.65 -8.52 6.04
CA ASN A 57 3.48 -9.42 6.84
C ASN A 57 2.77 -10.73 7.21
N ILE A 58 1.45 -10.70 7.41
CA ILE A 58 0.65 -11.91 7.64
C ILE A 58 0.60 -12.78 6.38
N GLU A 59 0.50 -12.17 5.19
CA GLU A 59 0.50 -12.90 3.91
C GLU A 59 1.88 -13.51 3.58
N ALA A 60 2.96 -12.78 3.85
CA ALA A 60 4.32 -13.32 3.75
C ALA A 60 4.51 -14.53 4.69
N GLY A 61 3.99 -14.44 5.93
CA GLY A 61 4.00 -15.55 6.88
C GLY A 61 3.07 -16.71 6.49
N LYS A 62 2.03 -16.49 5.67
CA LYS A 62 1.17 -17.56 5.15
C LYS A 62 1.87 -18.41 4.09
N LEU A 63 2.76 -17.83 3.28
CA LEU A 63 3.51 -18.59 2.28
C LEU A 63 4.49 -19.57 2.94
N GLU A 64 5.00 -19.25 4.13
CA GLU A 64 5.81 -20.16 4.96
C GLU A 64 4.97 -21.25 5.67
N SER A 65 3.64 -21.14 5.66
CA SER A 65 2.73 -22.06 6.36
C SER A 65 2.06 -23.11 5.47
N LEU A 66 2.39 -23.18 4.17
CA LEU A 66 1.92 -24.30 3.34
C LEU A 66 2.62 -25.58 3.83
N PRO A 67 1.90 -26.57 4.40
CA PRO A 67 2.51 -27.84 4.76
C PRO A 67 2.98 -28.50 3.46
N ASN A 68 4.30 -28.63 3.31
CA ASN A 68 4.90 -29.49 2.31
C ASN A 68 4.21 -30.86 2.41
N GLN A 69 3.48 -31.25 1.37
CA GLN A 69 2.85 -32.55 1.28
C GLN A 69 3.96 -33.60 1.16
N SER A 70 4.42 -34.12 2.30
CA SER A 70 5.28 -35.29 2.40
C SER A 70 5.00 -36.05 3.69
N ASN A 71 3.73 -36.40 3.90
CA ASN A 71 3.32 -37.44 4.85
C ASN A 71 3.59 -38.84 4.25
N MET A 72 4.86 -39.24 4.17
CA MET A 72 5.23 -40.63 3.87
C MET A 72 6.27 -41.24 4.83
N ILE A 73 6.69 -40.55 5.90
CA ILE A 73 7.72 -41.10 6.84
C ILE A 73 7.25 -41.24 8.31
N ALA A 74 6.10 -40.70 8.71
CA ALA A 74 5.68 -40.71 10.13
C ALA A 74 4.84 -41.93 10.59
N LEU A 75 4.82 -43.06 9.85
CA LEU A 75 4.08 -44.27 10.25
C LEU A 75 4.96 -45.44 10.74
N LEU A 76 6.27 -45.24 10.96
CA LEU A 76 7.17 -46.31 11.44
C LEU A 76 8.15 -45.88 12.55
N SER A 77 7.62 -45.35 13.64
CA SER A 77 8.32 -45.31 14.93
C SER A 77 7.34 -45.35 16.08
#